data_AF-A0A0G1WUD0-F1
#
_entry.id   AF-A0A0G1WUD0-F1
#
_cell.length_a   1.000
_cell.length_b   1.000
_cell.length_c   1.000
_cell.angle_alpha   90.00
_cell.angle_beta   90.00
_cell.angle_gamma   90.00
#
_symmetry.space_group_name_H-M   'P 1'
#
loop_
_entity.id
_entity.type
_entity.pdbx_description
1 polymer ?
#
loop_
_entity_poly.entity_id
_entity_poly.type
_entity_poly.pdbx_seq_one_letter_code
_entity_poly.pdbx_strand_id
1 'polypeptide(L)'
;MLGANVSVGIAQIKIETANDLTKKDFYNPNPDDKKLPFKRMSSDNRSYLYSYLVKPKHNISFAGAFIRHVIDFWSSHIDLNERLEIIATLYHIGYGIPKKNPESDKRV
;
A
#
# COMPACT_ATOMS: atom_id res chain seq x y z
N MET A 1 -1.30 15.18 14.76
CA MET A 1 -0.78 14.43 13.58
C MET A 1 -1.86 13.64 12.80
N LEU A 2 -3.16 13.73 13.14
CA LEU A 2 -4.23 12.95 12.48
C LEU A 2 -4.74 13.47 11.11
N GLY A 3 -4.17 14.56 10.59
CA GLY A 3 -4.59 15.18 9.32
C GLY A 3 -3.67 14.94 8.12
N ALA A 4 -2.48 14.35 8.32
CA ALA A 4 -1.47 14.15 7.29
C ALA A 4 -1.45 12.69 6.78
N ASN A 5 -0.97 12.46 5.56
CA ASN A 5 -0.72 11.11 5.03
C ASN A 5 0.52 10.52 5.71
N VAL A 6 0.33 9.86 6.85
CA VAL A 6 1.39 9.27 7.67
C VAL A 6 1.42 7.75 7.52
N SER A 7 2.57 7.15 7.80
CA SER A 7 2.73 5.70 8.00
C SER A 7 2.28 5.30 9.40
N VAL A 8 1.49 4.23 9.50
CA VAL A 8 0.84 3.81 10.74
C VAL A 8 1.13 2.34 11.04
N GLY A 9 1.29 2.02 12.32
CA GLY A 9 1.38 0.66 12.83
C GLY A 9 2.72 -0.04 12.56
N ILE A 10 2.75 -1.34 12.83
CA ILE A 10 3.97 -2.16 12.83
C ILE A 10 4.58 -2.27 11.43
N ALA A 11 3.75 -2.42 10.40
CA ALA A 11 4.17 -2.52 9.01
C ALA A 11 4.28 -1.15 8.30
N GLN A 12 4.12 -0.04 9.03
CA GLN A 12 4.32 1.32 8.51
C GLN A 12 3.50 1.66 7.24
N ILE A 13 2.25 1.19 7.18
CA ILE A 13 1.36 1.42 6.04
C ILE A 13 0.86 2.87 6.01
N LYS A 14 1.01 3.55 4.86
CA LYS A 14 0.45 4.89 4.65
C LYS A 14 -1.07 4.84 4.58
N ILE A 15 -1.73 5.83 5.17
CA ILE A 15 -3.20 5.92 5.18
C ILE A 15 -3.76 5.94 3.75
N GLU A 16 -3.13 6.68 2.84
CA GLU A 16 -3.58 6.73 1.43
C GLU A 16 -3.38 5.41 0.70
N THR A 17 -2.28 4.69 0.99
CA THR A 17 -2.04 3.34 0.45
C THR A 17 -3.13 2.38 0.92
N ALA A 18 -3.54 2.43 2.19
CA ALA A 18 -4.62 1.59 2.70
C ALA A 18 -5.94 1.86 1.96
N ASN A 19 -6.31 3.14 1.77
CA ASN A 19 -7.50 3.50 1.01
C ASN A 19 -7.44 2.99 -0.45
N ASP A 20 -6.27 3.11 -1.09
CA ASP A 20 -6.07 2.66 -2.47
C ASP A 20 -6.17 1.14 -2.62
N LEU A 21 -5.62 0.39 -1.66
CA LEU A 21 -5.77 -1.07 -1.60
C LEU A 21 -7.23 -1.49 -1.40
N THR A 22 -7.99 -0.76 -0.59
CA THR A 22 -9.43 -1.00 -0.43
C THR A 22 -10.21 -0.64 -1.70
N LYS A 23 -9.83 0.41 -2.45
CA LYS A 23 -10.44 0.72 -3.76
C LYS A 23 -10.21 -0.35 -4.82
N LYS A 24 -9.06 -1.00 -4.76
CA LYS A 24 -8.64 -2.03 -5.70
C LYS A 24 -9.05 -3.44 -5.25
N ASP A 25 -9.90 -3.56 -4.23
CA ASP A 25 -10.41 -4.82 -3.67
C ASP A 25 -9.31 -5.80 -3.18
N PHE A 26 -8.10 -5.30 -2.86
CA PHE A 26 -7.05 -6.13 -2.27
C PHE A 26 -7.33 -6.45 -0.79
N TYR A 27 -7.90 -5.50 -0.05
CA TYR A 27 -8.31 -5.70 1.33
C TYR A 27 -9.30 -4.63 1.82
N ASN A 28 -10.43 -5.07 2.38
CA ASN A 28 -11.37 -4.23 3.11
C ASN A 28 -11.42 -4.68 4.58
N PRO A 29 -11.04 -3.83 5.55
CA PRO A 29 -11.05 -4.20 6.96
C PRO A 29 -12.46 -4.40 7.53
N ASN A 30 -13.49 -3.86 6.87
CA ASN A 30 -14.89 -4.06 7.21
C ASN A 30 -15.78 -4.08 5.94
N PRO A 31 -16.11 -5.26 5.40
CA PRO A 31 -16.95 -5.38 4.20
C PRO A 31 -18.35 -4.75 4.32
N ASP A 32 -18.89 -4.66 5.53
CA ASP A 32 -20.22 -4.09 5.78
C ASP A 32 -20.19 -2.55 5.90
N ASP A 33 -18.99 -1.95 5.94
CA ASP A 33 -18.84 -0.50 6.06
C ASP A 33 -18.95 0.20 4.70
N LYS A 34 -20.06 0.90 4.51
CA LYS A 34 -20.34 1.70 3.31
C LYS A 34 -19.50 2.97 3.18
N LYS A 35 -18.71 3.33 4.21
CA LYS A 35 -17.81 4.51 4.15
C LYS A 35 -16.53 4.22 3.38
N LEU A 36 -16.09 2.96 3.35
CA LEU A 36 -14.91 2.53 2.64
C LEU A 36 -15.28 1.95 1.26
N PRO A 37 -14.47 2.19 0.23
CA PRO A 37 -13.32 3.10 0.19
C PRO A 37 -13.72 4.59 0.06
N PHE A 38 -12.88 5.49 0.55
CA PHE A 38 -13.13 6.93 0.42
C PHE A 38 -12.72 7.47 -0.95
N LYS A 39 -13.64 8.14 -1.66
CA LYS A 39 -13.33 8.82 -2.93
C LYS A 39 -12.22 9.86 -2.77
N ARG A 40 -12.35 10.76 -1.79
CA ARG A 40 -11.38 11.81 -1.44
C ARG A 40 -10.88 11.64 -0.01
N MET A 41 -9.60 11.92 0.22
CA MET A 41 -8.99 11.85 1.55
C MET A 41 -9.09 13.21 2.26
N SER A 42 -10.13 13.38 3.08
CA SER A 42 -10.24 14.48 4.07
C SER A 42 -9.52 14.11 5.38
N SER A 43 -9.38 15.06 6.30
CA SER A 43 -8.83 14.79 7.64
C SER A 43 -9.66 13.75 8.41
N ASP A 44 -10.99 13.82 8.31
CA ASP A 44 -11.90 12.88 8.98
C ASP A 44 -11.77 11.48 8.39
N ASN A 45 -11.68 11.38 7.06
CA ASN A 45 -11.48 10.10 6.37
C ASN A 45 -10.13 9.48 6.72
N ARG A 46 -9.07 10.30 6.85
CA ARG A 46 -7.76 9.84 7.34
C ARG A 46 -7.84 9.31 8.76
N SER A 47 -8.51 10.04 9.65
CA SER A 47 -8.71 9.64 11.05
C SER A 47 -9.54 8.35 11.15
N TYR A 48 -10.53 8.17 10.27
CA TYR A 48 -11.34 6.96 10.21
C TYR A 48 -10.50 5.74 9.81
N LEU A 49 -9.72 5.83 8.72
CA LEU A 49 -8.81 4.75 8.31
C LEU A 49 -7.72 4.48 9.33
N TYR A 50 -7.20 5.51 9.99
CA TYR A 50 -6.21 5.38 11.07
C TYR A 50 -6.70 4.43 12.17
N SER A 51 -8.00 4.47 12.52
CA SER A 51 -8.60 3.60 13.55
C SER A 51 -8.53 2.10 13.20
N TYR A 52 -8.46 1.76 11.91
CA TYR A 52 -8.20 0.40 11.45
C TYR A 52 -6.70 0.10 11.45
N LEU A 53 -5.88 1.02 10.91
CA LEU A 53 -4.44 0.80 10.74
C LEU A 53 -3.65 0.71 12.05
N VAL A 54 -4.14 1.31 13.14
CA VAL A 54 -3.51 1.17 14.47
C VAL A 54 -3.66 -0.25 15.02
N LYS A 55 -4.66 -1.02 14.56
CA LYS A 55 -4.89 -2.39 15.02
C LYS A 55 -3.94 -3.34 14.29
N PRO A 56 -3.09 -4.12 15.01
CA PRO A 56 -2.09 -4.99 14.39
C PRO A 56 -2.66 -5.96 13.34
N LYS A 57 -3.83 -6.55 13.61
CA LYS A 57 -4.53 -7.46 12.69
C LYS A 57 -4.71 -6.82 11.30
N HIS A 58 -5.31 -5.64 11.24
CA HIS A 58 -5.56 -4.96 9.96
C HIS A 58 -4.27 -4.43 9.35
N ASN A 59 -3.34 -3.91 10.17
CA ASN A 59 -2.07 -3.39 9.68
C ASN A 59 -1.25 -4.45 8.93
N ILE A 60 -1.17 -5.66 9.48
CA ILE A 60 -0.49 -6.80 8.87
C ILE A 60 -1.23 -7.26 7.61
N SER A 61 -2.57 -7.34 7.65
CA SER A 61 -3.36 -7.68 6.46
C SER A 61 -3.20 -6.67 5.33
N PHE A 62 -3.14 -5.36 5.63
CA PHE A 62 -2.85 -4.33 4.64
C PHE A 62 -1.44 -4.46 4.06
N ALA A 63 -0.45 -4.88 4.85
CA ALA A 63 0.89 -5.16 4.34
C ALA A 63 0.89 -6.34 3.36
N GLY A 64 0.21 -7.44 3.71
CA GLY A 64 0.03 -8.57 2.79
C GLY A 64 -0.71 -8.19 1.51
N ALA A 65 -1.75 -7.37 1.63
CA ALA A 65 -2.49 -6.82 0.50
C ALA A 65 -1.61 -5.94 -0.40
N PHE A 66 -0.73 -5.12 0.20
CA PHE A 66 0.24 -4.31 -0.54
C PHE A 66 1.26 -5.18 -1.29
N ILE A 67 1.83 -6.20 -0.64
CA ILE A 67 2.74 -7.16 -1.28
C ILE A 67 2.06 -7.84 -2.47
N ARG A 68 0.84 -8.33 -2.28
CA ARG A 68 0.04 -8.93 -3.36
C ARG A 68 -0.19 -7.94 -4.49
N HIS A 69 -0.54 -6.69 -4.17
CA HIS A 69 -0.73 -5.66 -5.19
C HIS A 69 0.55 -5.40 -6.01
N VAL A 70 1.71 -5.36 -5.35
CA VAL A 70 3.02 -5.23 -6.02
C VAL A 70 3.28 -6.43 -6.93
N ILE A 71 3.07 -7.65 -6.45
CA ILE A 71 3.23 -8.88 -7.25
C ILE A 71 2.30 -8.86 -8.47
N ASP A 72 1.01 -8.58 -8.28
CA ASP A 72 0.02 -8.56 -9.35
C ASP A 72 0.33 -7.46 -10.40
N PHE A 73 0.87 -6.32 -9.97
CA PHE A 73 1.30 -5.27 -10.89
C PHE A 73 2.51 -5.70 -11.72
N TRP A 74 3.55 -6.24 -11.08
CA TRP A 74 4.81 -6.55 -11.76
C TRP A 74 4.80 -7.87 -12.53
N SER A 75 3.97 -8.83 -12.16
CA SER A 75 3.79 -10.09 -12.90
C SER A 75 3.30 -9.87 -14.34
N SER A 76 2.59 -8.77 -14.59
CA SER A 76 2.19 -8.36 -15.94
C SER A 76 3.34 -7.84 -16.81
N HIS A 77 4.49 -7.51 -16.20
CA HIS A 77 5.66 -6.91 -16.87
C HIS A 77 6.86 -7.87 -16.91
N ILE A 78 7.01 -8.76 -15.93
CA ILE A 78 8.15 -9.68 -15.77
C ILE A 78 7.70 -11.01 -15.14
N ASP A 79 8.36 -12.13 -15.48
CA ASP A 79 8.17 -13.39 -14.74
C ASP A 79 8.86 -13.30 -13.38
N LEU A 80 8.06 -13.34 -12.31
CA LEU A 80 8.53 -13.23 -10.93
C LEU A 80 9.05 -14.56 -10.37
N ASN A 81 8.79 -15.70 -11.02
CA ASN A 81 9.29 -17.00 -10.57
C ASN A 81 10.81 -17.14 -10.73
N GLU A 82 11.38 -16.48 -11.74
CA GLU A 82 12.82 -16.52 -12.03
C GLU A 82 13.64 -15.50 -11.23
N ARG A 83 12.98 -14.64 -10.44
CA ARG A 83 13.57 -13.44 -9.84
C ARG A 83 12.92 -13.08 -8.49
N LEU A 84 12.79 -14.04 -7.57
CA LEU A 84 12.18 -13.82 -6.25
C LEU A 84 12.85 -12.67 -5.46
N GLU A 85 14.16 -12.47 -5.63
CA GLU A 85 14.95 -11.36 -5.07
C GLU A 85 14.46 -9.98 -5.52
N ILE A 86 13.79 -9.91 -6.67
CA ILE A 86 13.22 -8.66 -7.19
C ILE A 86 11.99 -8.26 -6.36
N ILE A 87 11.25 -9.19 -5.73
CA ILE A 87 10.04 -8.85 -4.96
C ILE A 87 10.34 -7.90 -3.79
N ALA A 88 11.44 -8.13 -3.05
CA ALA A 88 11.84 -7.24 -1.96
C ALA A 88 12.21 -5.83 -2.47
N THR A 89 12.85 -5.77 -3.64
CA THR A 89 13.21 -4.52 -4.32
C THR A 89 11.96 -3.79 -4.82
N LEU A 90 11.02 -4.50 -5.43
CA LEU A 90 9.75 -3.96 -5.91
C LEU A 90 8.85 -3.49 -4.78
N TYR A 91 8.85 -4.17 -3.64
CA TYR A 91 8.14 -3.72 -2.44
C TYR A 91 8.63 -2.33 -1.98
N HIS A 92 9.95 -2.10 -2.02
CA HIS A 92 10.54 -0.80 -1.71
C HIS A 92 10.26 0.26 -2.76
N ILE A 93 10.33 -0.10 -4.06
CA ILE A 93 10.05 0.82 -5.17
C ILE A 93 8.56 1.21 -5.19
N GLY A 94 7.66 0.30 -4.81
CA GLY A 94 6.22 0.46 -4.90
C GLY A 94 5.68 0.20 -6.32
N TYR A 95 4.61 0.90 -6.69
CA TYR A 95 3.94 0.80 -7.98
C TYR A 95 3.93 2.16 -8.71
N GLY A 96 4.08 2.15 -10.04
CA GLY A 96 4.19 3.36 -10.87
C GLY A 96 4.73 3.06 -12.28
N ILE A 97 4.94 4.09 -13.11
CA ILE A 97 5.56 3.89 -14.44
C ILE A 97 6.96 3.30 -14.22
N PRO A 98 7.27 2.10 -14.77
CA PRO A 98 8.60 1.52 -14.68
C PRO A 98 9.61 2.51 -15.25
N LYS A 99 10.57 2.97 -14.43
CA LYS A 99 11.65 3.80 -14.94
C LYS A 99 12.49 2.95 -15.89
N LYS A 100 12.78 3.50 -17.08
CA LYS A 100 13.47 2.77 -18.16
C LYS A 100 14.90 2.33 -17.79
N ASN A 101 15.44 2.78 -16.66
CA ASN A 101 16.64 2.29 -15.99
C ASN A 101 16.64 2.73 -14.51
N PRO A 102 17.13 1.91 -13.57
CA PRO A 102 17.50 2.41 -12.25
C PRO A 102 18.76 3.28 -12.39
N GLU A 103 18.58 4.59 -12.51
CA GLU A 103 19.69 5.51 -12.31
C GLU A 103 19.99 5.60 -10.81
N SER A 104 21.27 5.53 -10.45
CA SER A 104 21.73 5.83 -9.09
C SER A 104 21.24 7.22 -8.68
N ASP A 105 20.63 7.32 -7.49
CA ASP A 105 20.29 8.62 -6.93
C ASP A 105 21.60 9.40 -6.72
N LYS A 106 21.73 10.58 -7.33
CA LYS A 106 22.92 11.45 -7.25
C LYS A 106 23.10 12.09 -5.86
N ARG A 107 22.52 11.52 -4.81
CA ARG A 107 22.74 11.94 -3.43
C ARG A 107 23.92 11.18 -2.85
N VAL A 108 25.09 11.61 -3.32
CA VAL A 108 26.32 11.70 -2.53
C VAL A 108 26.13 12.79 -1.48
#